data_AF-A0A1H6G0J4-F1
#
_entry.id   AF-A0A1H6G0J4-F1
#
_cell.length_a   1.000
_cell.length_b   1.000
_cell.length_c   1.000
_cell.angle_alpha   90.00
_cell.angle_beta   90.00
_cell.angle_gamma   90.00
#
_symmetry.space_group_name_H-M   'P 1'
#
loop_
_entity.id
_entity.type
_entity.pdbx_description
1 polymer ?
#
loop_
_entity_poly.entity_id
_entity_poly.type
_entity_poly.pdbx_seq_one_letter_code
_entity_poly.pdbx_strand_id
1 'polypeptide(L)'
;MGFADRVRIKRTEETERLGLAGREGQVFGYTTPSVTDVAVVGILADDYAVNVHFKELAEGFWFADHLVEQIDHAPGTVMSLEGQNTAWVRLPNGGWQEKSSLG
;
A
#
# COMPACT_ATOMS: atom_id res chain seq x y z
N MET A 1 -6.88 -1.88 6.48
CA MET A 1 -5.56 -1.77 5.83
C MET A 1 -4.71 -0.73 6.52
N GLY A 2 -3.41 -0.97 6.60
CA GLY A 2 -2.38 -0.11 7.17
C GLY A 2 -1.20 0.02 6.21
N PHE A 3 -0.33 1.00 6.47
CA PHE A 3 0.94 1.17 5.75
C PHE A 3 1.70 -0.16 5.68
N ALA A 4 2.28 -0.48 4.52
CA ALA A 4 2.99 -1.72 4.18
C ALA A 4 2.17 -3.02 4.19
N ASP A 5 0.85 -2.99 4.41
CA ASP A 5 0.01 -4.17 4.20
C ASP A 5 0.10 -4.64 2.74
N ARG A 6 0.11 -5.95 2.52
CA ARG A 6 0.10 -6.54 1.17
C ARG A 6 -1.32 -6.56 0.64
N VAL A 7 -1.49 -6.06 -0.56
CA VAL A 7 -2.80 -5.89 -1.20
C VAL A 7 -2.81 -6.43 -2.61
N ARG A 8 -4.00 -6.73 -3.13
CA ARG A 8 -4.27 -7.07 -4.52
C ARG A 8 -5.23 -6.06 -5.12
N ILE A 9 -5.00 -5.68 -6.37
CA ILE A 9 -5.95 -4.83 -7.11
C ILE A 9 -7.08 -5.69 -7.68
N LYS A 10 -8.32 -5.33 -7.38
CA LYS A 10 -9.52 -5.99 -7.93
C LYS A 10 -9.58 -5.81 -9.44
N ARG A 11 -10.24 -6.77 -10.11
CA ARG A 11 -10.46 -6.70 -11.56
C ARG A 11 -11.67 -5.83 -11.89
N THR A 12 -11.47 -4.85 -12.73
CA THR A 12 -12.46 -3.97 -13.36
C THR A 12 -11.96 -3.61 -14.76
N GLU A 13 -12.84 -3.15 -15.66
CA GLU A 13 -12.41 -2.72 -16.99
C GLU A 13 -11.28 -1.67 -16.95
N GLU A 14 -11.36 -0.75 -15.99
CA GLU A 14 -10.36 0.30 -15.79
C GLU A 14 -9.01 -0.26 -15.33
N THR A 15 -8.99 -1.12 -14.32
CA THR A 15 -7.75 -1.71 -13.79
C THR A 15 -7.12 -2.70 -14.77
N GLU A 16 -7.92 -3.37 -15.60
CA GLU A 16 -7.46 -4.23 -16.70
C GLU A 16 -6.84 -3.41 -17.82
N ARG A 17 -7.49 -2.31 -18.23
CA ARG A 17 -6.95 -1.39 -19.24
C ARG A 17 -5.61 -0.78 -18.83
N LEU A 18 -5.41 -0.53 -17.54
CA LEU A 18 -4.15 -0.03 -16.99
C LEU A 18 -3.12 -1.15 -16.73
N GLY A 19 -3.48 -2.42 -16.93
CA GLY A 19 -2.61 -3.56 -16.67
C GLY A 19 -2.30 -3.78 -15.18
N LEU A 20 -3.12 -3.24 -14.29
CA LEU A 20 -2.96 -3.30 -12.82
C LEU A 20 -3.82 -4.38 -12.17
N ALA A 21 -4.87 -4.83 -12.85
CA ALA A 21 -5.81 -5.84 -12.37
C ALA A 21 -5.11 -7.14 -11.90
N GLY A 22 -5.41 -7.57 -10.68
CA GLY A 22 -4.86 -8.78 -10.08
C GLY A 22 -3.41 -8.68 -9.60
N ARG A 23 -2.71 -7.56 -9.84
CA ARG A 23 -1.35 -7.35 -9.33
C ARG A 23 -1.36 -7.20 -7.82
N GLU A 24 -0.28 -7.67 -7.21
CA GLU A 24 -0.02 -7.48 -5.78
C GLU A 24 0.95 -6.33 -5.56
N GLY A 25 0.69 -5.53 -4.53
CA GLY A 25 1.54 -4.42 -4.13
C GLY A 25 1.49 -4.23 -2.62
N GLN A 26 2.09 -3.14 -2.16
CA GLN A 26 2.05 -2.75 -0.76
C GLN A 26 1.41 -1.37 -0.62
N VAL A 27 0.59 -1.20 0.41
CA VAL A 27 0.08 0.12 0.76
C VAL A 27 1.26 1.02 1.13
N PHE A 28 1.39 2.14 0.45
CA PHE A 28 2.48 3.09 0.66
C PHE A 28 2.02 4.40 1.31
N GLY A 29 0.71 4.68 1.29
CA GLY A 29 0.16 5.85 1.94
C GLY A 29 -1.33 6.04 1.66
N TYR A 30 -1.85 7.12 2.22
CA TYR A 30 -3.24 7.54 2.09
C TYR A 30 -3.28 9.03 1.80
N THR A 31 -4.34 9.48 1.13
CA THR A 31 -4.53 10.89 0.85
C THR A 31 -6.00 11.27 0.81
N THR A 32 -6.25 12.57 0.77
CA THR A 32 -7.55 13.22 0.60
C THR A 32 -7.53 13.91 -0.75
N PRO A 33 -8.01 13.25 -1.83
CA PRO A 33 -7.86 13.73 -3.20
C PRO A 33 -8.35 15.18 -3.43
N SER A 34 -9.36 15.64 -2.70
CA SER A 34 -9.90 17.00 -2.83
C SER A 34 -8.89 18.12 -2.53
N VAL A 35 -7.81 17.83 -1.80
CA VAL A 35 -6.77 18.81 -1.42
C VAL A 35 -5.38 18.49 -1.98
N THR A 36 -5.20 17.33 -2.62
CA THR A 36 -3.90 16.92 -3.19
C THR A 36 -3.89 16.86 -4.71
N ASP A 37 -5.05 16.88 -5.36
CA ASP A 37 -5.21 16.84 -6.82
C ASP A 37 -4.50 15.64 -7.49
N VAL A 38 -4.43 14.52 -6.77
CA VAL A 38 -3.84 13.28 -7.31
C VAL A 38 -4.79 12.60 -8.30
N ALA A 39 -4.22 11.99 -9.34
CA ALA A 39 -4.98 11.11 -10.23
C ALA A 39 -5.33 9.81 -9.50
N VAL A 40 -6.64 9.51 -9.38
CA VAL A 40 -7.14 8.30 -8.72
C VAL A 40 -7.73 7.35 -9.76
N VAL A 41 -7.36 6.07 -9.66
CA VAL A 41 -7.97 4.96 -10.40
C VAL A 41 -9.25 4.53 -9.68
N GLY A 42 -10.37 4.51 -10.39
CA GLY A 42 -11.68 4.17 -9.85
C GLY A 42 -12.51 5.37 -9.37
N ILE A 43 -13.78 5.09 -9.06
CA ILE A 43 -14.72 6.09 -8.57
C ILE A 43 -14.56 6.23 -7.05
N LEU A 44 -14.27 7.44 -6.58
CA LEU A 44 -14.22 7.73 -5.16
C LEU A 44 -15.63 7.68 -4.54
N ALA A 45 -15.82 6.81 -3.55
CA ALA A 45 -17.01 6.81 -2.70
C ALA A 45 -16.90 7.87 -1.59
N ASP A 46 -15.67 8.09 -1.11
CA ASP A 46 -15.28 9.05 -0.07
C ASP A 46 -14.05 9.83 -0.54
N ASP A 47 -13.74 10.95 0.13
CA ASP A 47 -12.55 11.76 -0.13
C ASP A 47 -11.27 11.12 0.45
N TYR A 48 -10.98 9.92 -0.06
CA TYR A 48 -9.95 9.02 0.43
C TYR A 48 -9.42 8.14 -0.69
N ALA A 49 -8.10 8.11 -0.86
CA ALA A 49 -7.44 7.20 -1.79
C ALA A 49 -6.24 6.51 -1.15
N VAL A 50 -5.97 5.30 -1.62
CA VAL A 50 -4.88 4.44 -1.13
C VAL A 50 -3.78 4.41 -2.18
N ASN A 51 -2.55 4.76 -1.80
CA ASN A 51 -1.39 4.55 -2.67
C ASN A 51 -0.95 3.10 -2.55
N VAL A 52 -0.86 2.39 -3.67
CA VAL A 52 -0.29 1.05 -3.74
C VAL A 52 0.97 1.11 -4.58
N HIS A 53 2.10 0.79 -3.95
CA HIS A 53 3.39 0.70 -4.61
C HIS A 53 3.64 -0.72 -5.12
N PHE A 54 3.99 -0.83 -6.41
CA PHE A 54 4.33 -2.08 -7.06
C PHE A 54 5.83 -2.16 -7.25
N LYS A 55 6.47 -3.09 -6.54
CA LYS A 55 7.93 -3.29 -6.64
C LYS A 55 8.39 -3.60 -8.07
N GLU A 56 7.60 -4.35 -8.83
CA GLU A 56 7.90 -4.72 -10.21
C GLU A 56 7.88 -3.52 -11.17
N LEU A 57 7.11 -2.48 -10.85
CA LEU A 57 6.96 -1.27 -11.66
C LEU A 57 7.85 -0.12 -11.15
N ALA A 58 8.38 -0.25 -9.93
CA ALA A 58 9.04 0.83 -9.19
C ALA A 58 8.19 2.12 -9.13
N GLU A 59 6.87 1.94 -9.06
CA GLU A 59 5.88 3.03 -9.15
C GLU A 59 4.69 2.75 -8.23
N GLY A 60 4.07 3.82 -7.73
CA GLY A 60 2.85 3.77 -6.94
C GLY A 60 1.68 4.47 -7.61
N PHE A 61 0.50 3.87 -7.50
CA PHE A 61 -0.74 4.40 -8.05
C PHE A 61 -1.74 4.65 -6.93
N TRP A 62 -2.56 5.69 -7.07
CA TRP A 62 -3.65 5.97 -6.14
C TRP A 62 -4.93 5.27 -6.62
N PHE A 63 -5.56 4.52 -5.72
CA PHE A 63 -6.79 3.79 -5.99
C PHE A 63 -7.89 4.26 -5.06
N ALA A 64 -9.12 4.24 -5.57
CA ALA A 64 -10.30 4.17 -4.73
C ALA A 64 -10.21 2.90 -3.85
N ASP A 65 -10.55 3.04 -2.58
CA ASP A 65 -10.39 2.01 -1.55
C ASP A 65 -11.06 0.67 -1.93
N HIS A 66 -12.23 0.74 -2.55
CA HIS A 66 -13.01 -0.44 -2.95
C HIS A 66 -12.32 -1.28 -4.03
N LEU A 67 -11.32 -0.75 -4.74
CA LEU A 67 -10.50 -1.49 -5.71
C LEU A 67 -9.32 -2.23 -5.07
N VAL A 68 -9.05 -2.01 -3.79
CA VAL A 68 -7.91 -2.58 -3.08
C VAL A 68 -8.41 -3.67 -2.13
N GLU A 69 -7.89 -4.88 -2.29
CA GLU A 69 -8.19 -6.01 -1.43
C GLU A 69 -6.98 -6.35 -0.56
N GLN A 70 -7.16 -6.37 0.76
CA GLN A 70 -6.09 -6.78 1.66
C GLN A 70 -5.85 -8.29 1.58
N ILE A 71 -4.58 -8.68 1.39
CA ILE A 71 -4.15 -10.08 1.45
C ILE A 71 -3.70 -10.44 2.85
N ASP A 72 -2.73 -9.69 3.39
CA ASP A 72 -2.18 -9.87 4.73
C ASP A 72 -1.46 -8.59 5.21
N HIS A 73 -0.88 -8.65 6.41
CA HIS A 73 -0.11 -7.55 7.00
C HIS A 73 1.37 -7.48 6.57
N ALA A 74 1.78 -8.30 5.60
CA ALA A 74 3.16 -8.45 5.14
C ALA A 74 4.18 -8.69 6.28
N PRO A 75 3.97 -9.72 7.15
CA PRO A 75 4.89 -10.01 8.24
C PRO A 75 6.32 -10.23 7.74
N GLY A 76 7.30 -9.73 8.48
CA GLY A 76 8.71 -9.78 8.09
C GLY A 76 9.17 -8.63 7.20
N THR A 77 8.27 -7.75 6.75
CA THR A 77 8.67 -6.50 6.07
C THR A 77 9.59 -5.70 6.99
N VAL A 78 10.73 -5.24 6.46
CA VAL A 78 11.70 -4.43 7.21
C VAL A 78 11.64 -3.01 6.72
N MET A 79 11.54 -2.07 7.66
CA MET A 79 11.67 -0.64 7.41
C MET A 79 12.86 -0.09 8.18
N SER A 80 13.58 0.83 7.58
CA SER A 80 14.61 1.65 8.23
C SER A 80 14.49 3.08 7.71
N LEU A 81 14.82 4.04 8.54
CA LEU A 81 14.91 5.45 8.14
C LEU A 81 16.37 5.76 7.82
N GLU A 82 16.62 6.32 6.65
CA GLU A 82 17.96 6.78 6.29
C GLU A 82 18.45 7.82 7.34
N GLY A 83 19.69 7.65 7.81
CA GLY A 83 20.25 8.45 8.90
C GLY A 83 19.90 7.97 10.31
N GLN A 84 19.11 6.91 10.47
CA GLN A 84 18.89 6.25 11.76
C GLN A 84 19.47 4.83 11.76
N ASN A 85 20.04 4.40 12.88
CA ASN A 85 20.54 3.03 13.05
C ASN A 85 19.47 2.05 13.54
N THR A 86 18.20 2.41 13.36
CA THR A 86 17.05 1.63 13.84
C THR A 86 16.32 1.03 12.64
N ALA A 87 15.97 -0.24 12.77
CA ALA A 87 15.13 -0.96 11.82
C ALA A 87 13.95 -1.55 12.56
N TRP A 88 12.81 -1.63 11.89
CA TRP A 88 11.58 -2.24 12.41
C TRP A 88 11.17 -3.40 11.52
N VAL A 89 10.63 -4.44 12.13
CA VAL A 89 10.06 -5.61 11.47
C VAL A 89 8.55 -5.60 11.65
N ARG A 90 7.83 -5.85 10.57
CA ARG A 90 6.38 -5.94 10.57
C ARG A 90 5.91 -7.25 11.19
N LEU A 91 4.99 -7.17 12.13
CA LEU A 91 4.41 -8.31 12.83
C LEU A 91 3.17 -8.86 12.10
N PRO A 92 2.76 -10.13 12.34
CA PRO A 92 1.55 -10.71 11.74
C PRO A 92 0.25 -9.98 12.07
N ASN A 93 0.21 -9.18 13.14
CA ASN A 93 -0.95 -8.36 13.52
C ASN A 93 -0.94 -6.95 12.89
N GLY A 94 0.01 -6.66 11.99
CA GLY A 94 0.16 -5.34 11.37
C GLY A 94 0.89 -4.30 12.21
N GLY A 95 1.34 -4.65 13.42
CA GLY A 95 2.23 -3.81 14.23
C GLY A 95 3.67 -3.81 13.73
N TRP A 96 4.50 -2.93 14.31
CA TRP A 96 5.93 -2.85 14.05
C TRP A 96 6.71 -3.07 15.35
N GLN A 97 7.79 -3.84 15.28
CA GLN A 97 8.70 -4.08 16.40
C GLN A 97 10.12 -3.71 15.99
N GLU A 98 10.87 -3.06 16.88
CA GLU A 98 12.29 -2.79 16.62
C GLU A 98 13.08 -4.10 16.46
N LYS A 99 13.91 -4.17 15.42
CA LYS A 99 14.69 -5.36 15.09
C LYS A 99 15.72 -5.71 16.17
N SER A 100 16.27 -4.71 16.86
CA SER A 100 17.20 -4.90 17.99
C SER A 100 16.56 -5.61 19.20
N SER A 101 15.22 -5.58 19.27
CA SER A 101 14.44 -6.22 20.33
C SER A 101 14.00 -7.65 19.96
N LEU A 102 14.38 -8.13 18.77
CA LEU A 102 14.27 -9.53 18.37
C LEU A 102 15.59 -10.19 18.81
N GLY A 103 15.54 -10.94 19.92
CA GLY A 103 16.71 -11.61 20.52
C GLY A 103 17.43 -12.58 19.59
#